data_AF-A0A9Q3YFY4-F1
#
_entry.id   AF-A0A9Q3YFY4-F1
#
_cell.length_a   1.000
_cell.length_b   1.000
_cell.length_c   1.000
_cell.angle_alpha   90.00
_cell.angle_beta   90.00
_cell.angle_gamma   90.00
#
_symmetry.space_group_name_H-M   'P 1'
#
loop_
_entity.id
_entity.type
_entity.pdbx_description
1 polymer ?
#
loop_
_entity_poly.entity_id
_entity_poly.type
_entity_poly.pdbx_seq_one_letter_code
_entity_poly.pdbx_strand_id
1 'polypeptide(L)'
;MSVEKLCYEGGVQTVYQIIEHRISKGKSNFQRFDEDKEVPFIVPKVTWNAEIGTGSLNNEHWAYCVGYAFREALDLQFMERIRDKKKVNLWSQGCILNFKEGDLISSKCGKKYVQVKYASPMGWDEDKNEMYYGSVTYSYVDNENSIKEQRHTTQTDFLSLLING
;
A
#
# COMPACT_ATOMS: atom_id res chain seq x y z
N MET A 1 28.81 -0.44 8.17
CA MET A 1 27.40 -0.53 8.63
C MET A 1 26.55 -0.06 7.48
N SER A 2 25.99 -0.98 6.70
CA SER A 2 25.16 -0.66 5.55
C SER A 2 23.94 0.12 6.03
N VAL A 3 23.74 1.31 5.46
CA VAL A 3 22.59 2.17 5.72
C VAL A 3 21.33 1.33 5.55
N GLU A 4 20.65 1.04 6.65
CA GLU A 4 19.33 0.43 6.66
C GLU A 4 18.42 1.39 5.89
N LYS A 5 18.15 1.11 4.61
CA LYS A 5 17.13 1.83 3.86
C LYS A 5 15.79 1.56 4.56
N LEU A 6 15.36 2.53 5.36
CA LEU A 6 14.07 2.50 6.03
C LEU A 6 12.98 2.38 4.96
N CYS A 7 12.18 1.34 5.09
CA CYS A 7 11.12 0.99 4.15
C CYS A 7 9.93 1.94 4.24
N TYR A 8 10.11 3.10 3.62
CA TYR A 8 9.05 4.07 3.40
C TYR A 8 8.92 4.45 1.92
N GLU A 9 9.97 4.23 1.12
CA GLU A 9 9.95 4.46 -0.34
C GLU A 9 9.08 3.43 -1.10
N GLY A 10 8.77 2.29 -0.47
CA GLY A 10 8.11 1.18 -1.15
C GLY A 10 6.69 1.46 -1.62
N GLY A 11 5.89 2.29 -0.91
CA GLY A 11 4.49 2.59 -1.20
C GLY A 11 3.96 2.13 -2.57
N VAL A 12 4.15 2.96 -3.59
CA VAL A 12 3.83 2.64 -4.99
C VAL A 12 4.99 1.92 -5.72
N GLN A 13 6.24 2.19 -5.35
CA GLN A 13 7.43 1.64 -6.03
C GLN A 13 7.56 0.11 -5.88
N THR A 14 7.35 -0.43 -4.69
CA THR A 14 7.30 -1.86 -4.37
C THR A 14 6.19 -2.55 -5.15
N VAL A 15 5.02 -1.91 -5.31
CA VAL A 15 3.94 -2.44 -6.16
C VAL A 15 4.45 -2.63 -7.59
N TYR A 16 5.09 -1.61 -8.18
CA TYR A 16 5.68 -1.72 -9.51
C TYR A 16 6.80 -2.76 -9.59
N GLN A 17 7.70 -2.82 -8.61
CA GLN A 17 8.78 -3.80 -8.58
C GLN A 17 8.26 -5.25 -8.56
N ILE A 18 7.22 -5.54 -7.78
CA ILE A 18 6.59 -6.87 -7.75
C ILE A 18 5.98 -7.22 -9.13
N ILE A 19 5.34 -6.24 -9.78
CA ILE A 19 4.74 -6.41 -11.12
C ILE A 19 5.82 -6.70 -12.16
N GLU A 20 6.85 -5.86 -12.24
CA GLU A 20 7.97 -6.03 -13.18
C GLU A 20 8.70 -7.36 -12.97
N HIS A 21 8.88 -7.76 -11.71
CA HIS A 21 9.50 -9.03 -11.37
C HIS A 21 8.66 -10.23 -11.83
N ARG A 22 7.33 -10.16 -11.72
CA ARG A 22 6.43 -11.19 -12.26
C ARG A 22 6.54 -11.27 -13.78
N ILE A 23 6.47 -10.13 -14.47
CA ILE A 23 6.54 -10.03 -15.94
C ILE A 23 7.86 -10.63 -16.43
N SER A 24 8.98 -10.24 -15.83
CA SER A 24 10.32 -10.70 -16.24
C SER A 24 10.57 -12.18 -15.97
N LYS A 25 9.98 -12.76 -14.92
CA LYS A 25 10.15 -14.19 -14.59
C LYS A 25 9.08 -15.10 -15.19
N GLY A 26 8.04 -14.57 -15.83
CA GLY A 26 6.94 -15.35 -16.43
C GLY A 26 6.19 -16.23 -15.42
N LYS A 27 6.14 -15.81 -14.14
CA LYS A 27 5.49 -16.59 -13.07
C LYS A 27 3.98 -16.33 -13.05
N SER A 28 3.21 -17.38 -12.75
CA SER A 28 1.74 -17.31 -12.59
C SER A 28 1.29 -16.63 -11.29
N ASN A 29 2.19 -16.48 -10.31
CA ASN A 29 1.87 -15.85 -9.02
C ASN A 29 2.77 -14.65 -8.77
N PHE A 30 2.22 -13.62 -8.12
CA PHE A 30 3.02 -12.52 -7.59
C PHE A 30 3.89 -13.02 -6.45
N GLN A 31 5.20 -12.94 -6.63
CA GLN A 31 6.11 -13.06 -5.51
C GLN A 31 5.93 -11.81 -4.65
N ARG A 32 5.51 -11.99 -3.40
CA ARG A 32 5.52 -10.88 -2.44
C ARG A 32 6.97 -10.42 -2.27
N PHE A 33 7.20 -9.14 -1.93
CA PHE A 33 8.54 -8.52 -1.90
C PHE A 33 9.53 -9.16 -0.89
N ASP A 34 9.16 -10.27 -0.25
CA ASP A 34 9.94 -11.03 0.70
C ASP A 34 10.46 -12.39 0.22
N GLU A 35 10.12 -12.80 -1.00
CA GLU A 35 10.52 -14.11 -1.56
C GLU A 35 11.94 -14.14 -2.13
N ASP A 36 12.58 -12.98 -2.31
CA ASP A 36 13.99 -12.90 -2.67
C ASP A 36 14.87 -12.86 -1.41
N LYS A 37 15.68 -13.89 -1.21
CA LYS A 37 16.56 -14.02 -0.03
C LYS A 37 17.76 -13.07 -0.08
N GLU A 38 18.03 -12.47 -1.23
CA GLU A 38 19.19 -11.58 -1.43
C GLU A 38 18.82 -10.09 -1.37
N VAL A 39 17.52 -9.76 -1.33
CA VAL A 39 17.06 -8.37 -1.27
C VAL A 39 16.77 -7.98 0.19
N PRO A 40 17.31 -6.84 0.69
CA PRO A 40 16.99 -6.37 2.03
C PRO A 40 15.49 -6.20 2.19
N PHE A 41 14.98 -6.77 3.28
CA PHE A 41 13.55 -6.83 3.57
C PHE A 41 13.03 -5.44 3.90
N ILE A 42 12.37 -4.84 2.92
CA ILE A 42 11.84 -3.49 2.95
C ILE A 42 10.33 -3.68 3.11
N VAL A 43 9.84 -3.72 4.36
CA VAL A 43 8.39 -3.68 4.66
C VAL A 43 8.14 -2.64 5.75
N PRO A 44 6.99 -1.90 5.75
CA PRO A 44 6.69 -0.96 6.81
C PRO A 44 6.80 -1.66 8.16
N LYS A 45 7.36 -0.97 9.15
CA LYS A 45 7.42 -1.46 10.53
C LYS A 45 6.02 -1.44 11.11
N VAL A 46 5.07 -2.21 10.59
CA VAL A 46 3.70 -2.23 11.09
C VAL A 46 3.76 -2.73 12.53
N THR A 47 3.22 -1.92 13.44
CA THR A 47 3.21 -2.22 14.87
C THR A 47 1.79 -2.50 15.32
N TRP A 48 1.66 -3.44 16.26
CA TRP A 48 0.40 -3.78 16.91
C TRP A 48 0.65 -3.83 18.41
N ASN A 49 -0.07 -3.00 19.17
CA ASN A 49 -0.08 -3.08 20.62
C ASN A 49 -1.35 -3.82 21.07
N ALA A 50 -1.15 -5.03 21.58
CA ALA A 50 -2.22 -5.91 22.02
C ALA A 50 -2.93 -5.41 23.30
N GLU A 51 -2.25 -4.64 24.15
CA GLU A 51 -2.81 -4.16 25.42
C GLU A 51 -3.86 -3.06 25.21
N ILE A 52 -3.62 -2.18 24.25
CA ILE A 52 -4.52 -1.07 23.89
C ILE A 52 -5.32 -1.34 22.60
N GLY A 53 -5.17 -2.53 22.01
CA GLY A 53 -5.85 -2.92 20.77
C GLY A 53 -5.61 -1.96 19.60
N THR A 54 -4.45 -1.32 19.53
CA THR A 54 -4.14 -0.26 18.56
C THR A 54 -2.96 -0.66 17.69
N GLY A 55 -3.13 -0.52 16.38
CA GLY A 55 -2.06 -0.72 15.40
C GLY A 55 -1.64 0.57 14.73
N SER A 56 -0.41 0.59 14.21
CA SER A 56 0.10 1.67 13.37
C SER A 56 0.81 1.10 12.15
N LEU A 57 0.60 1.72 11.00
CA LEU A 57 1.40 1.47 9.79
C LEU A 57 2.76 2.19 9.84
N ASN A 58 2.99 3.04 10.85
CA ASN A 58 4.17 3.87 11.03
C ASN A 58 4.46 4.75 9.80
N ASN A 59 3.42 5.41 9.30
CA ASN A 59 3.44 6.27 8.12
C ASN A 59 3.32 7.76 8.50
N GLU A 60 3.96 8.18 9.59
CA GLU A 60 3.96 9.56 10.09
C GLU A 60 4.60 10.56 9.12
N HIS A 61 5.25 10.10 8.05
CA HIS A 61 5.79 10.93 6.97
C HIS A 61 4.85 11.12 5.77
N TRP A 62 3.74 10.37 5.65
CA TRP A 62 2.76 10.54 4.54
C TRP A 62 1.96 11.83 4.67
N ALA A 63 1.44 12.39 3.58
CA ALA A 63 0.58 13.57 3.66
C ALA A 63 -0.78 13.28 4.34
N TYR A 64 -1.27 12.06 4.20
CA TYR A 64 -2.54 11.59 4.77
C TYR A 64 -2.37 10.61 5.92
N CYS A 65 -3.32 10.63 6.85
CA CYS A 65 -3.38 9.75 8.02
C CYS A 65 -4.00 8.40 7.64
N VAL A 66 -3.21 7.49 7.07
CA VAL A 66 -3.68 6.14 6.70
C VAL A 66 -3.50 5.20 7.89
N GLY A 67 -4.59 4.84 8.55
CA GLY A 67 -4.57 3.99 9.76
C GLY A 67 -4.30 2.51 9.49
N TYR A 68 -4.07 1.74 10.56
CA TYR A 68 -3.81 0.29 10.51
C TYR A 68 -4.91 -0.53 9.82
N ALA A 69 -6.17 -0.04 9.85
CA ALA A 69 -7.28 -0.70 9.16
C ALA A 69 -7.03 -0.86 7.65
N PHE A 70 -6.28 0.06 7.03
CA PHE A 70 -5.96 0.05 5.60
C PHE A 70 -4.86 -0.96 5.21
N ARG A 71 -4.32 -1.74 6.15
CA ARG A 71 -3.32 -2.79 5.84
C ARG A 71 -3.80 -3.72 4.73
N GLU A 72 -5.08 -4.06 4.70
CA GLU A 72 -5.66 -4.93 3.67
C GLU A 72 -5.75 -4.22 2.31
N ALA A 73 -6.13 -2.93 2.30
CA ALA A 73 -6.17 -2.13 1.08
C ALA A 73 -4.77 -1.93 0.46
N LEU A 74 -3.72 -1.98 1.28
CA LEU A 74 -2.33 -1.90 0.87
C LEU A 74 -1.68 -3.27 0.62
N ASP A 75 -2.46 -4.35 0.71
CA ASP A 75 -1.98 -5.73 0.61
C ASP A 75 -0.79 -6.01 1.55
N LEU A 76 -0.91 -5.58 2.80
CA LEU A 76 0.04 -5.86 3.88
C LEU A 76 -0.45 -7.04 4.70
N GLN A 77 0.39 -8.06 4.85
CA GLN A 77 0.05 -9.30 5.55
C GLN A 77 1.15 -9.70 6.52
N PHE A 78 0.78 -10.13 7.72
CA PHE A 78 1.73 -10.73 8.67
C PHE A 78 1.74 -12.23 8.48
N MET A 79 2.90 -12.79 8.12
CA MET A 79 3.00 -14.20 7.75
C MET A 79 4.29 -14.86 8.25
N GLU A 80 4.21 -16.17 8.49
CA GLU A 80 5.37 -17.00 8.84
C GLU A 80 6.22 -17.28 7.60
N ARG A 81 7.53 -17.06 7.72
CA ARG A 81 8.53 -17.36 6.69
C ARG A 81 9.67 -18.18 7.27
N ILE A 82 10.32 -18.97 6.42
CA ILE A 82 11.52 -19.73 6.80
C ILE A 82 12.75 -19.01 6.22
N ARG A 83 13.57 -18.42 7.08
CA ARG A 83 14.85 -17.79 6.73
C ARG A 83 15.98 -18.46 7.51
N ASP A 84 17.04 -18.84 6.83
CA ASP A 84 18.19 -19.54 7.44
C ASP A 84 17.79 -20.71 8.34
N LYS A 85 16.82 -21.51 7.86
CA LYS A 85 16.22 -22.65 8.57
C LYS A 85 15.50 -22.29 9.88
N LYS A 86 15.23 -21.02 10.14
CA LYS A 86 14.45 -20.52 11.27
C LYS A 86 13.11 -19.95 10.79
N LYS A 87 12.05 -20.24 11.54
CA LYS A 87 10.74 -19.63 11.35
C LYS A 87 10.77 -18.22 11.92
N VAL A 88 10.40 -17.24 11.11
CA VAL A 88 10.30 -15.83 11.48
C VAL A 88 8.95 -15.30 10.99
N ASN A 89 8.24 -14.56 11.84
CA ASN A 89 7.00 -13.90 11.45
C ASN A 89 7.31 -12.46 11.05
N LEU A 90 6.92 -12.08 9.85
CA LEU A 90 7.23 -10.78 9.31
C LEU A 90 6.03 -10.23 8.52
N TRP A 91 5.89 -8.91 8.51
CA TRP A 91 4.96 -8.24 7.61
C TRP A 91 5.50 -8.26 6.19
N SER A 92 4.68 -8.56 5.19
CA SER A 92 5.05 -8.53 3.78
C SER A 92 4.07 -7.66 2.99
N GLN A 93 4.54 -7.03 1.90
CA GLN A 93 3.72 -6.27 0.97
C GLN A 93 3.54 -7.04 -0.35
N GLY A 94 2.30 -7.10 -0.83
CA GLY A 94 1.98 -7.56 -2.18
C GLY A 94 1.72 -6.39 -3.13
N CYS A 95 1.13 -6.65 -4.29
CA CYS A 95 0.95 -5.63 -5.34
C CYS A 95 -0.52 -5.28 -5.62
N ILE A 96 -1.48 -5.92 -4.95
CA ILE A 96 -2.90 -5.76 -5.27
C ILE A 96 -3.53 -4.72 -4.33
N LEU A 97 -3.48 -3.46 -4.74
CA LEU A 97 -4.15 -2.39 -4.01
C LEU A 97 -5.67 -2.44 -4.18
N ASN A 98 -6.39 -2.17 -3.10
CA ASN A 98 -7.84 -2.30 -3.05
C ASN A 98 -8.48 -1.33 -2.04
N PHE A 99 -8.35 -0.04 -2.28
CA PHE A 99 -9.19 0.96 -1.60
C PHE A 99 -10.65 0.77 -2.01
N LYS A 100 -11.57 0.93 -1.06
CA LYS A 100 -12.99 0.56 -1.21
C LYS A 100 -13.91 1.76 -0.98
N GLU A 101 -15.12 1.64 -1.50
CA GLU A 101 -16.19 2.61 -1.24
C GLU A 101 -16.38 2.82 0.27
N GLY A 102 -16.50 4.10 0.66
CA GLY A 102 -16.67 4.50 2.05
C GLY A 102 -15.38 4.82 2.78
N ASP A 103 -14.22 4.43 2.24
CA ASP A 103 -12.91 4.77 2.82
C ASP A 103 -12.77 6.30 2.94
N LEU A 104 -12.62 6.78 4.19
CA LEU A 104 -12.44 8.18 4.52
C LEU A 104 -11.06 8.39 5.13
N ILE A 105 -10.26 9.24 4.51
CA ILE A 105 -8.88 9.49 4.92
C ILE A 105 -8.67 10.99 5.02
N SER A 106 -8.27 11.44 6.21
CA SER A 106 -7.98 12.86 6.48
C SER A 106 -6.51 13.14 6.28
N SER A 107 -6.18 14.34 5.82
CA SER A 107 -4.80 14.82 5.76
C SER A 107 -4.26 15.10 7.15
N LYS A 108 -2.93 15.13 7.29
CA LYS A 108 -2.29 15.47 8.57
C LYS A 108 -2.55 16.89 9.04
N CYS A 109 -2.82 17.82 8.13
CA CYS A 109 -3.19 19.18 8.51
C CYS A 109 -4.64 19.30 9.01
N GLY A 110 -5.46 18.24 8.88
CA GLY A 110 -6.86 18.23 9.30
C GLY A 110 -7.80 19.09 8.45
N LYS A 111 -7.28 19.79 7.44
CA LYS A 111 -8.05 20.69 6.57
C LYS A 111 -8.52 20.02 5.28
N LYS A 112 -7.88 18.92 4.88
CA LYS A 112 -8.18 18.19 3.65
C LYS A 112 -8.64 16.79 4.00
N TYR A 113 -9.56 16.25 3.22
CA TYR A 113 -9.93 14.85 3.33
C TYR A 113 -10.35 14.29 1.97
N VAL A 114 -10.14 12.99 1.81
CA VAL A 114 -10.59 12.22 0.65
C VAL A 114 -11.57 11.16 1.11
N GLN A 115 -12.66 11.01 0.38
CA GLN A 115 -13.63 9.94 0.61
C GLN A 115 -13.85 9.16 -0.69
N VAL A 116 -13.52 7.88 -0.69
CA VAL A 116 -13.76 7.00 -1.83
C VAL A 116 -15.26 6.79 -2.01
N LYS A 117 -15.74 7.03 -3.24
CA LYS A 117 -17.13 6.87 -3.66
C LYS A 117 -17.35 5.59 -4.43
N TYR A 118 -16.43 5.25 -5.33
CA TYR A 118 -16.46 4.01 -6.10
C TYR A 118 -15.03 3.56 -6.32
N ALA A 119 -14.79 2.26 -6.29
CA ALA A 119 -13.48 1.72 -6.61
C ALA A 119 -13.57 0.33 -7.23
N SER A 120 -12.63 0.04 -8.13
CA SER A 120 -12.33 -1.31 -8.60
C SER A 120 -10.93 -1.70 -8.13
N PRO A 121 -10.73 -2.93 -7.62
CA PRO A 121 -9.43 -3.39 -7.15
C PRO A 121 -8.44 -3.48 -8.31
N MET A 122 -7.15 -3.47 -7.97
CA MET A 122 -6.13 -3.99 -8.89
C MET A 122 -6.36 -5.47 -9.16
N GLY A 123 -5.90 -5.95 -10.31
CA GLY A 123 -6.04 -7.35 -10.69
C GLY A 123 -5.07 -7.73 -11.80
N TRP A 124 -4.80 -9.01 -11.94
CA TRP A 124 -3.97 -9.52 -13.01
C TRP A 124 -4.83 -10.12 -14.11
N ASP A 125 -4.59 -9.72 -15.35
CA ASP A 125 -5.17 -10.33 -16.53
C ASP A 125 -4.20 -11.42 -17.03
N GLU A 126 -4.55 -12.70 -16.80
CA GLU A 126 -3.72 -13.83 -17.20
C GLU A 126 -3.63 -13.98 -18.73
N ASP A 127 -4.70 -13.67 -19.45
CA ASP A 127 -4.76 -13.82 -20.91
C ASP A 127 -3.88 -12.79 -21.62
N LYS A 128 -3.83 -11.56 -21.07
CA LYS A 128 -2.99 -10.48 -21.60
C LYS A 128 -1.60 -10.41 -20.97
N ASN A 129 -1.38 -11.13 -19.86
CA ASN A 129 -0.17 -11.05 -19.05
C ASN A 129 0.13 -9.60 -18.60
N GLU A 130 -0.92 -8.89 -18.18
CA GLU A 130 -0.88 -7.46 -17.85
C GLU A 130 -1.54 -7.17 -16.50
N MET A 131 -1.08 -6.09 -15.85
CA MET A 131 -1.70 -5.59 -14.62
C MET A 131 -2.85 -4.64 -14.96
N TYR A 132 -4.04 -4.95 -14.46
CA TYR A 132 -5.13 -4.00 -14.34
C TYR A 132 -4.96 -3.19 -13.05
N TYR A 133 -4.71 -1.88 -13.18
CA TYR A 133 -4.42 -0.99 -12.04
C TYR A 133 -5.64 -0.58 -11.21
N GLY A 134 -6.82 -1.12 -11.52
CA GLY A 134 -8.05 -0.73 -10.86
C GLY A 134 -8.40 0.74 -11.10
N SER A 135 -9.36 1.22 -10.31
CA SER A 135 -9.77 2.61 -10.35
C SER A 135 -10.28 3.04 -8.99
N VAL A 136 -10.15 4.33 -8.70
CA VAL A 136 -10.66 4.99 -7.50
C VAL A 136 -11.29 6.30 -7.92
N THR A 137 -12.57 6.44 -7.62
CA THR A 137 -13.32 7.68 -7.71
C THR A 137 -13.58 8.18 -6.31
N TYR A 138 -13.12 9.40 -5.99
CA TYR A 138 -13.19 9.93 -4.65
C TYR A 138 -13.61 11.39 -4.64
N SER A 139 -14.28 11.80 -3.56
CA SER A 139 -14.49 13.21 -3.25
C SER A 139 -13.24 13.75 -2.58
N TYR A 140 -12.64 14.78 -3.16
CA TYR A 140 -11.59 15.58 -2.54
C TYR A 140 -12.22 16.83 -1.95
N VAL A 141 -11.93 17.09 -0.68
CA VAL A 141 -12.38 18.31 0.01
C VAL A 141 -11.18 19.00 0.63
N ASP A 142 -11.05 20.29 0.36
CA ASP A 142 -10.08 21.18 0.97
C ASP A 142 -10.84 22.35 1.61
N ASN A 143 -10.98 22.28 2.94
CA ASN A 143 -11.70 23.27 3.70
C ASN A 143 -10.99 24.63 3.73
N GLU A 144 -9.67 24.65 3.51
CA GLU A 144 -8.89 25.91 3.51
C GLU A 144 -9.18 26.73 2.25
N ASN A 145 -9.21 26.05 1.11
CA ASN A 145 -9.45 26.67 -0.19
C ASN A 145 -10.92 26.61 -0.64
N SER A 146 -11.81 26.09 0.22
CA SER A 146 -13.23 25.84 -0.10
C SER A 146 -13.43 25.02 -1.37
N ILE A 147 -12.52 24.07 -1.63
CA ILE A 147 -12.59 23.19 -2.80
C ILE A 147 -13.36 21.93 -2.40
N LYS A 148 -14.32 21.55 -3.24
CA LYS A 148 -15.01 20.27 -3.17
C LYS A 148 -15.22 19.75 -4.58
N GLU A 149 -14.54 18.66 -4.91
CA GLU A 149 -14.57 18.09 -6.24
C GLU A 149 -14.54 16.56 -6.20
N GLN A 150 -14.91 15.96 -7.32
CA GLN A 150 -14.82 14.53 -7.52
C GLN A 150 -13.68 14.26 -8.50
N ARG A 151 -12.76 13.39 -8.10
CA ARG A 151 -11.59 13.00 -8.90
C ARG A 151 -11.67 11.51 -9.21
N HIS A 152 -11.08 11.13 -10.33
CA HIS A 152 -10.97 9.74 -10.78
C HIS A 152 -9.50 9.44 -11.07
N THR A 153 -9.02 8.30 -10.60
CA THR A 153 -7.61 7.91 -10.71
C THR A 153 -7.42 6.40 -10.57
N THR A 154 -6.21 5.88 -10.71
CA THR A 154 -5.92 4.45 -10.48
C THR A 154 -5.70 4.16 -8.99
N GLN A 155 -5.68 2.89 -8.57
CA GLN A 155 -5.37 2.54 -7.17
C GLN A 155 -3.96 3.00 -6.76
N THR A 156 -2.98 2.88 -7.67
CA THR A 156 -1.59 3.33 -7.44
C THR A 156 -1.47 4.84 -7.34
N ASP A 157 -2.18 5.58 -8.19
CA ASP A 157 -2.16 7.04 -8.15
C ASP A 157 -2.90 7.58 -6.91
N PHE A 158 -3.97 6.92 -6.48
CA PHE A 158 -4.64 7.25 -5.22
C PHE A 158 -3.69 7.02 -4.04
N LEU A 159 -2.95 5.91 -4.01
CA LEU A 159 -1.91 5.69 -3.01
C LEU A 159 -0.82 6.79 -3.07
N SER A 160 -0.39 7.18 -4.27
CA SER A 160 0.58 8.26 -4.46
C SER A 160 0.11 9.59 -3.87
N LEU A 161 -1.18 9.93 -4.05
CA LEU A 161 -1.81 11.08 -3.40
C LEU A 161 -1.74 10.98 -1.87
N LEU A 162 -2.05 9.83 -1.29
CA LEU A 162 -2.02 9.63 0.16
C LEU A 162 -0.61 9.83 0.74
N ILE A 163 0.42 9.41 -0.01
CA ILE A 163 1.82 9.55 0.36
C ILE A 163 2.27 11.00 0.23
N ASN A 164 2.02 11.63 -0.93
CA ASN A 164 2.68 12.87 -1.34
C ASN A 164 1.87 14.16 -1.09
N GLY A 165 0.53 14.07 -1.04
CA GLY A 165 -0.35 15.21 -0.76
C GLY A 165 -1.09 15.77 -1.97
#